data_AF-A0A1E3Q177-F1
#
_entry.id   AF-A0A1E3Q177-F1
#
_cell.length_a   1.000
_cell.length_b   1.000
_cell.length_c   1.000
_cell.angle_alpha   90.00
_cell.angle_beta   90.00
_cell.angle_gamma   90.00
#
_symmetry.space_group_name_H-M   'P 1'
#
loop_
_entity.id
_entity.type
_entity.pdbx_description
1 polymer ?
#
loop_
_entity_poly.entity_id
_entity_poly.type
_entity_poly.pdbx_seq_one_letter_code
_entity_poly.pdbx_strand_id
1 'polypeptide(L)'
;MRSRLPSVTIIFAFVPAFAFLSFLLWYLYTSPKIFYDNFHRIDLAGVEPVSTTSFSPPTASRSAPHSYGIVHPRPPSECIDPFRLPGYLYLPSESDSVADTRWVPFYPSFRDAPDPTEAVYPRPTEAGDLLLKDTGIEPDFFSLSPTQWTKKLIFYYNILSEVDSRDGHNPKIINADEKSILEEMEWIRHRRVLTVGDSVDRFMVLDFCEEFRGAIFFEEGGRQGEQRTTASCHIPFVNLTIMQWHLPSTLTYRPSWWWIPDMPIVAFEQRLEEVYRKTLPRLLGWGGRPDLVLFQTGFWDERVFREAEHAEEEKSLPEAQKTKVWWKSNSQLKWSELRFVAARVKKVIRMLRQELGEDSPLMYRTLSTKRDGKEQDLGLISVDRMMRALMAQLDVEVFEWGKIVYGFASEYQDELHIRRGRLSWLWADMVISYLFRGAGGIEIEGKVKVKPTNDTWFDVAKNWAECHRWLISWEGR
;
A
#
# COMPACT_ATOMS: atom_id res chain seq x y z
N MET A 1 -46.26 55.50 -44.11
CA MET A 1 -45.52 54.24 -44.36
C MET A 1 -44.96 53.75 -43.04
N ARG A 2 -45.58 52.73 -42.42
CA ARG A 2 -45.14 52.08 -41.18
C ARG A 2 -44.96 50.59 -41.50
N SER A 3 -43.72 50.12 -41.47
CA SER A 3 -43.34 48.74 -41.72
C SER A 3 -43.56 47.89 -40.47
N ARG A 4 -44.37 46.82 -40.60
CA ARG A 4 -44.53 45.77 -39.59
C ARG A 4 -43.37 44.78 -39.70
N LEU A 5 -42.71 44.49 -38.58
CA LEU A 5 -41.80 43.34 -38.41
C LEU A 5 -42.62 42.10 -38.03
N PRO A 6 -42.23 40.88 -38.46
CA PRO A 6 -42.89 39.65 -38.03
C PRO A 6 -42.30 39.12 -36.71
N SER A 7 -43.18 38.66 -35.83
CA SER A 7 -42.87 37.97 -34.57
C SER A 7 -42.35 36.55 -34.85
N VAL A 8 -41.23 36.19 -34.23
CA VAL A 8 -40.69 34.83 -34.20
C VAL A 8 -41.24 34.13 -32.95
N THR A 9 -42.00 33.05 -33.13
CA THR A 9 -42.47 32.16 -32.07
C THR A 9 -41.44 31.05 -31.86
N ILE A 10 -40.80 31.01 -30.70
CA ILE A 10 -39.91 29.91 -30.28
C ILE A 10 -40.77 28.91 -29.50
N ILE A 11 -40.90 27.69 -30.02
CA ILE A 11 -41.54 26.55 -29.35
C ILE A 11 -40.45 25.80 -28.57
N PHE A 12 -40.50 25.85 -27.23
CA PHE A 12 -39.72 24.95 -26.38
C PHE A 12 -40.47 23.61 -26.26
N ALA A 13 -39.94 22.57 -26.89
CA ALA A 13 -40.36 21.20 -26.64
C ALA A 13 -39.68 20.68 -25.38
N PHE A 14 -40.44 20.61 -24.27
CA PHE A 14 -40.04 19.88 -23.06
C PHE A 14 -40.13 18.38 -23.34
N VAL A 15 -38.98 17.70 -23.41
CA VAL A 15 -38.90 16.23 -23.33
C VAL A 15 -38.58 15.88 -21.88
N PRO A 16 -39.33 15.00 -21.19
CA PRO A 16 -39.09 14.71 -19.79
C PRO A 16 -37.86 13.80 -19.63
N ALA A 17 -36.86 14.31 -18.89
CA ALA A 17 -35.60 13.63 -18.55
C ALA A 17 -35.77 12.30 -17.77
N PHE A 18 -36.99 11.94 -17.37
CA PHE A 18 -37.30 10.73 -16.61
C PHE A 18 -37.29 9.44 -17.45
N ALA A 19 -37.52 9.52 -18.76
CA ALA A 19 -37.54 8.34 -19.62
C ALA A 19 -36.12 7.82 -19.96
N PHE A 20 -35.13 8.72 -20.02
CA PHE A 20 -33.75 8.35 -20.38
C PHE A 20 -32.99 7.71 -19.21
N LEU A 21 -33.23 8.17 -17.97
CA LEU A 21 -32.61 7.60 -16.78
C LEU A 21 -33.12 6.17 -16.50
N SER A 22 -34.41 5.92 -16.74
CA SER A 22 -35.03 4.61 -16.53
C SER A 22 -34.52 3.56 -17.53
N PHE A 23 -34.22 3.97 -18.77
CA PHE A 23 -33.67 3.08 -19.79
C PHE A 23 -32.18 2.76 -19.54
N LEU A 24 -31.40 3.73 -19.03
CA LEU A 24 -29.99 3.50 -18.66
C LEU A 24 -29.87 2.57 -17.44
N LEU A 25 -30.73 2.75 -16.43
CA LEU A 25 -30.78 1.89 -15.25
C LEU A 25 -31.28 0.48 -15.60
N TRP A 26 -32.24 0.33 -16.52
CA TRP A 26 -32.68 -0.99 -16.99
C TRP A 26 -31.60 -1.71 -17.83
N TYR A 27 -30.87 -0.99 -18.68
CA TYR A 27 -29.77 -1.55 -19.50
C TYR A 27 -28.58 -2.01 -18.64
N LEU A 28 -28.26 -1.28 -17.57
CA LEU A 28 -27.21 -1.67 -16.61
C LEU A 28 -27.61 -2.84 -15.70
N TYR A 29 -28.91 -3.06 -15.47
CA TYR A 29 -29.40 -4.11 -14.56
C TYR A 29 -29.71 -5.45 -15.26
N THR A 30 -29.85 -5.48 -16.58
CA THR A 30 -30.35 -6.67 -17.31
C THR A 30 -29.32 -7.42 -18.17
N SER A 31 -28.06 -6.99 -18.23
CA SER A 31 -27.02 -7.69 -19.01
C SER A 31 -25.93 -8.47 -18.22
N PRO A 32 -26.22 -9.33 -17.21
CA PRO A 32 -25.20 -10.25 -16.70
C PRO A 32 -25.04 -11.56 -17.51
N LYS A 33 -25.81 -11.78 -18.58
CA LYS A 33 -25.99 -13.14 -19.17
C LYS A 33 -25.37 -13.42 -20.54
N ILE A 34 -24.69 -12.47 -21.19
CA ILE A 34 -24.15 -12.70 -22.55
C ILE A 34 -22.64 -13.05 -22.57
N PHE A 35 -21.95 -13.03 -21.43
CA PHE A 35 -20.51 -13.32 -21.38
C PHE A 35 -20.11 -14.73 -20.91
N TYR A 36 -21.07 -15.58 -20.51
CA TYR A 36 -20.76 -16.88 -19.88
C TYR A 36 -20.86 -18.12 -20.78
N ASP A 37 -21.35 -18.03 -22.02
CA ASP A 37 -21.65 -19.22 -22.85
C ASP A 37 -20.67 -19.53 -24.00
N ASN A 38 -19.52 -18.84 -24.10
CA ASN A 38 -18.53 -19.10 -25.18
C ASN A 38 -17.25 -19.85 -24.73
N PHE A 39 -17.24 -20.45 -23.55
CA PHE A 39 -16.06 -21.17 -23.02
C PHE A 39 -16.28 -22.69 -22.82
N HIS A 40 -17.05 -23.36 -23.68
CA HIS A 40 -17.02 -24.82 -23.75
C HIS A 40 -17.28 -25.36 -25.16
N ARG A 41 -16.23 -25.43 -25.98
CA ARG A 41 -16.01 -26.49 -26.99
C ARG A 41 -14.65 -26.29 -27.66
N ILE A 42 -13.63 -26.97 -27.15
CA ILE A 42 -12.48 -27.36 -27.96
C ILE A 42 -12.54 -28.87 -28.03
N ASP A 43 -12.97 -29.38 -29.18
CA ASP A 43 -12.84 -30.79 -29.55
C ASP A 43 -11.35 -31.10 -29.70
N LEU A 44 -10.80 -31.87 -28.75
CA LEU A 44 -9.51 -32.53 -28.88
C LEU A 44 -9.76 -33.98 -29.32
N ALA A 45 -9.85 -34.19 -30.63
CA ALA A 45 -9.79 -35.54 -31.20
C ALA A 45 -9.10 -35.48 -32.57
N GLY A 46 -7.78 -35.66 -32.57
CA GLY A 46 -7.00 -35.69 -33.81
C GLY A 46 -5.50 -35.48 -33.60
N VAL A 47 -4.89 -36.18 -32.64
CA VAL A 47 -3.42 -36.28 -32.58
C VAL A 47 -3.08 -37.75 -32.37
N GLU A 48 -2.45 -38.34 -33.39
CA GLU A 48 -1.90 -39.69 -33.34
C GLU A 48 -0.77 -39.80 -32.30
N PRO A 49 -0.60 -40.96 -31.66
CA PRO A 49 0.44 -41.15 -30.65
C PRO A 49 1.82 -41.18 -31.32
N VAL A 50 2.64 -40.15 -31.03
CA VAL A 50 4.07 -40.16 -31.35
C VAL A 50 4.78 -41.12 -30.39
N SER A 51 5.47 -42.09 -30.99
CA SER A 51 6.28 -43.13 -30.34
C SER A 51 7.28 -42.52 -29.35
N THR A 52 7.22 -42.95 -28.11
CA THR A 52 8.18 -42.62 -27.04
C THR A 52 9.52 -43.29 -27.33
N THR A 53 10.46 -42.53 -27.90
CA THR A 53 11.87 -42.86 -27.84
C THR A 53 12.44 -42.35 -26.52
N SER A 54 13.03 -43.26 -25.75
CA SER A 54 13.62 -43.02 -24.44
C SER A 54 14.82 -42.07 -24.56
N PHE A 55 14.64 -40.80 -24.17
CA PHE A 55 15.77 -39.91 -23.92
C PHE A 55 16.35 -40.22 -22.55
N SER A 56 17.55 -40.81 -22.54
CA SER A 56 18.38 -40.85 -21.34
C SER A 56 18.95 -39.44 -21.11
N PRO A 57 18.79 -38.83 -19.92
CA PRO A 57 19.38 -37.53 -19.65
C PRO A 57 20.91 -37.64 -19.57
N PRO A 58 21.67 -36.69 -20.14
CA PRO A 58 23.12 -36.69 -20.02
C PRO A 58 23.49 -36.43 -18.56
N THR A 59 24.31 -37.32 -18.01
CA THR A 59 24.91 -37.22 -16.68
C THR A 59 25.97 -36.10 -16.68
N ALA A 60 25.51 -34.86 -16.63
CA ALA A 60 26.37 -33.71 -16.38
C ALA A 60 26.58 -33.57 -14.86
N SER A 61 27.55 -34.33 -14.34
CA SER A 61 28.17 -34.05 -13.04
C SER A 61 28.96 -32.74 -13.14
N ARG A 62 28.25 -31.63 -12.99
CA ARG A 62 28.83 -30.38 -12.49
C ARG A 62 28.36 -30.27 -11.04
N SER A 63 29.26 -30.64 -10.14
CA SER A 63 29.19 -30.23 -8.74
C SER A 63 28.95 -28.72 -8.71
N ALA A 64 27.70 -28.34 -8.42
CA ALA A 64 27.42 -27.00 -7.94
C ALA A 64 28.36 -26.77 -6.75
N PRO A 65 29.10 -25.65 -6.70
CA PRO A 65 29.90 -25.35 -5.52
C PRO A 65 28.94 -25.35 -4.34
N HIS A 66 29.21 -26.24 -3.38
CA HIS A 66 28.58 -26.19 -2.07
C HIS A 66 28.58 -24.73 -1.63
N SER A 67 27.39 -24.12 -1.59
CA SER A 67 27.22 -22.89 -0.83
C SER A 67 27.64 -23.26 0.58
N TYR A 68 28.80 -22.74 1.00
CA TYR A 68 29.18 -22.77 2.40
C TYR A 68 27.97 -22.18 3.13
N GLY A 69 27.28 -23.04 3.86
CA GLY A 69 26.09 -22.69 4.62
C GLY A 69 26.52 -21.69 5.68
N ILE A 70 26.47 -20.40 5.34
CA ILE A 70 26.46 -19.35 6.34
C ILE A 70 25.16 -19.59 7.08
N VAL A 71 25.25 -20.27 8.22
CA VAL A 71 24.16 -20.37 9.17
C VAL A 71 23.92 -18.96 9.66
N HIS A 72 23.02 -18.24 9.00
CA HIS A 72 22.57 -16.96 9.50
C HIS A 72 21.93 -17.23 10.87
N PRO A 73 22.42 -16.58 11.94
CA PRO A 73 21.79 -16.72 13.24
C PRO A 73 20.31 -16.38 13.12
N ARG A 74 19.45 -17.13 13.80
CA ARG A 74 18.02 -16.79 13.83
C ARG A 74 17.86 -15.41 14.47
N PRO A 75 16.96 -14.56 13.96
CA PRO A 75 16.67 -13.29 14.62
C PRO A 75 16.17 -13.57 16.05
N PRO A 76 16.52 -12.70 17.02
CA PRO A 76 15.88 -12.69 18.32
C PRO A 76 14.36 -12.59 18.17
N SER A 77 13.61 -13.19 19.09
CA SER A 77 12.14 -13.22 19.05
C SER A 77 11.49 -11.83 18.99
N GLU A 78 12.15 -10.86 19.62
CA GLU A 78 11.78 -9.44 19.67
C GLU A 78 12.03 -8.71 18.35
N CYS A 79 12.82 -9.29 17.44
CA CYS A 79 13.15 -8.74 16.13
C CYS A 79 12.46 -9.48 14.99
N ILE A 80 11.29 -10.05 15.25
CA ILE A 80 10.41 -10.63 14.23
C ILE A 80 9.39 -9.57 13.82
N ASP A 81 9.33 -9.27 12.52
CA ASP A 81 8.30 -8.43 11.95
C ASP A 81 7.07 -9.29 11.57
N PRO A 82 5.93 -9.15 12.26
CA PRO A 82 4.77 -9.98 12.02
C PRO A 82 4.17 -9.78 10.62
N PHE A 83 4.30 -8.59 10.04
CA PHE A 83 3.74 -8.28 8.72
C PHE A 83 4.59 -8.84 7.57
N ARG A 84 5.83 -9.24 7.86
CA ARG A 84 6.73 -9.88 6.88
C ARG A 84 6.67 -11.40 6.92
N LEU A 85 6.15 -11.99 7.98
CA LEU A 85 5.85 -13.42 8.03
C LEU A 85 4.77 -13.76 7.00
N PRO A 86 4.77 -14.96 6.40
CA PRO A 86 3.58 -15.49 5.75
C PRO A 86 2.39 -15.47 6.71
N GLY A 87 1.19 -15.30 6.20
CA GLY A 87 0.01 -15.17 7.04
C GLY A 87 -1.27 -15.11 6.23
N TYR A 88 -2.37 -14.95 6.97
CA TYR A 88 -3.73 -14.84 6.46
C TYR A 88 -4.27 -13.45 6.75
N LEU A 89 -4.88 -12.81 5.74
CA LEU A 89 -5.60 -11.56 5.93
C LEU A 89 -7.04 -11.85 6.34
N TYR A 90 -7.36 -11.60 7.61
CA TYR A 90 -8.71 -11.64 8.11
C TYR A 90 -9.47 -10.39 7.68
N LEU A 91 -10.51 -10.58 6.86
CA LEU A 91 -11.45 -9.54 6.51
C LEU A 91 -12.80 -9.81 7.20
N PRO A 92 -13.23 -8.94 8.13
CA PRO A 92 -14.52 -9.08 8.79
C PRO A 92 -15.66 -9.01 7.75
N SER A 93 -16.77 -9.68 8.04
CA SER A 93 -17.95 -9.68 7.15
C SER A 93 -18.56 -8.27 7.03
N GLU A 94 -19.46 -8.05 6.08
CA GLU A 94 -20.08 -6.72 5.91
C GLU A 94 -20.92 -6.27 7.12
N SER A 95 -21.40 -7.21 7.94
CA SER A 95 -22.10 -6.91 9.19
C SER A 95 -21.16 -6.59 10.36
N ASP A 96 -19.87 -6.88 10.21
CA ASP A 96 -18.86 -6.68 11.24
C ASP A 96 -18.14 -5.34 11.05
N SER A 97 -17.45 -4.88 12.10
CA SER A 97 -16.69 -3.63 12.01
C SER A 97 -15.49 -3.78 11.09
N VAL A 98 -15.36 -2.93 10.07
CA VAL A 98 -14.17 -2.88 9.18
C VAL A 98 -12.86 -2.72 9.95
N ALA A 99 -12.93 -2.15 11.16
CA ALA A 99 -11.80 -1.98 12.06
C ALA A 99 -11.28 -3.31 12.63
N ASP A 100 -12.01 -4.42 12.50
CA ASP A 100 -11.56 -5.77 12.88
C ASP A 100 -10.70 -6.48 11.83
N THR A 101 -10.34 -5.79 10.74
CA THR A 101 -9.38 -6.31 9.76
C THR A 101 -8.02 -6.57 10.42
N ARG A 102 -7.43 -7.75 10.19
CA ARG A 102 -6.15 -8.14 10.81
C ARG A 102 -5.29 -8.99 9.89
N TRP A 103 -3.99 -8.75 9.93
CA TRP A 103 -3.01 -9.72 9.46
C TRP A 103 -2.77 -10.79 10.54
N VAL A 104 -2.93 -12.06 10.19
CA VAL A 104 -2.74 -13.19 11.10
C VAL A 104 -1.50 -13.98 10.66
N PRO A 105 -0.34 -13.78 11.29
CA PRO A 105 0.90 -14.44 10.88
C PRO A 105 0.88 -15.94 11.16
N PHE A 106 1.46 -16.72 10.24
CA PHE A 106 1.69 -18.15 10.42
C PHE A 106 2.98 -18.37 11.23
N TYR A 107 2.87 -18.18 12.55
CA TYR A 107 3.93 -18.54 13.50
C TYR A 107 4.20 -20.06 13.50
N PRO A 108 5.33 -20.53 14.06
CA PRO A 108 5.60 -21.97 14.17
C PRO A 108 4.46 -22.77 14.81
N SER A 109 3.70 -22.16 15.74
CA SER A 109 2.50 -22.73 16.34
C SER A 109 1.41 -23.13 15.33
N PHE A 110 1.29 -22.43 14.20
CA PHE A 110 0.36 -22.80 13.12
C PHE A 110 0.78 -24.08 12.41
N ARG A 111 2.08 -24.24 12.14
CA ARG A 111 2.63 -25.46 11.52
C ARG A 111 2.57 -26.65 12.47
N ASP A 112 2.78 -26.41 13.75
CA ASP A 112 2.87 -27.43 14.79
C ASP A 112 1.49 -27.75 15.42
N ALA A 113 0.41 -27.14 14.91
CA ALA A 113 -0.95 -27.36 15.36
C ALA A 113 -1.45 -28.79 15.02
N PRO A 114 -2.37 -29.35 15.82
CA PRO A 114 -3.02 -30.61 15.47
C PRO A 114 -3.75 -30.50 14.12
N ASP A 115 -3.69 -31.57 13.32
CA ASP A 115 -4.45 -31.63 12.08
C ASP A 115 -5.96 -31.46 12.36
N PRO A 116 -6.69 -30.68 11.54
CA PRO A 116 -8.13 -30.58 11.69
C PRO A 116 -8.77 -31.94 11.41
N THR A 117 -9.90 -32.24 12.06
CA THR A 117 -10.57 -33.54 11.94
C THR A 117 -10.96 -33.88 10.49
N GLU A 118 -11.18 -32.85 9.68
CA GLU A 118 -11.53 -32.91 8.27
C GLU A 118 -10.35 -33.33 7.36
N ALA A 119 -9.11 -33.25 7.84
CA ALA A 119 -7.91 -33.63 7.09
C ALA A 119 -7.57 -35.13 7.20
N VAL A 120 -8.30 -35.92 8.01
CA VAL A 120 -8.04 -37.35 8.20
C VAL A 120 -8.28 -38.15 6.92
N TYR A 121 -7.31 -38.99 6.53
CA TYR A 121 -7.40 -39.94 5.42
C TYR A 121 -7.23 -41.41 5.91
N PRO A 122 -8.05 -42.36 5.43
CA PRO A 122 -9.17 -42.17 4.52
C PRO A 122 -10.32 -41.44 5.22
N ARG A 123 -11.03 -40.61 4.45
CA ARG A 123 -12.14 -39.85 4.98
C ARG A 123 -13.25 -40.81 5.46
N PRO A 124 -13.84 -40.63 6.65
CA PRO A 124 -14.92 -41.49 7.13
C PRO A 124 -16.08 -41.49 6.14
N THR A 125 -16.61 -42.67 5.81
CA THR A 125 -17.71 -42.84 4.83
C THR A 125 -18.99 -42.09 5.22
N GLU A 126 -19.15 -41.77 6.50
CA GLU A 126 -20.30 -41.05 7.05
C GLU A 126 -20.12 -39.52 7.03
N ALA A 127 -18.93 -39.00 6.71
CA ALA A 127 -18.59 -37.58 6.86
C ALA A 127 -19.17 -36.64 5.79
N GLY A 128 -19.95 -37.15 4.82
CA GLY A 128 -20.57 -36.35 3.76
C GLY A 128 -19.56 -35.60 2.87
N ASP A 129 -19.97 -34.47 2.27
CA ASP A 129 -19.07 -33.57 1.51
C ASP A 129 -18.20 -32.72 2.43
N LEU A 130 -17.02 -32.28 1.97
CA LEU A 130 -16.11 -31.45 2.77
C LEU A 130 -16.69 -30.03 2.80
N LEU A 131 -17.32 -29.67 3.93
CA LEU A 131 -17.94 -28.37 4.15
C LEU A 131 -17.28 -27.69 5.36
N LEU A 132 -16.25 -26.88 5.10
CA LEU A 132 -15.64 -26.02 6.10
C LEU A 132 -16.53 -24.79 6.31
N LYS A 133 -17.56 -24.92 7.16
CA LYS A 133 -18.57 -23.88 7.39
C LYS A 133 -18.11 -22.77 8.34
N ASP A 134 -17.14 -23.07 9.19
CA ASP A 134 -16.53 -22.06 10.03
C ASP A 134 -15.58 -21.23 9.18
N THR A 135 -15.90 -19.94 9.03
CA THR A 135 -15.08 -18.95 8.32
C THR A 135 -14.25 -18.12 9.29
N GLY A 136 -14.45 -18.33 10.60
CA GLY A 136 -13.67 -17.71 11.65
C GLY A 136 -12.26 -18.29 11.73
N ILE A 137 -11.36 -17.50 12.29
CA ILE A 137 -10.02 -17.95 12.65
C ILE A 137 -10.10 -18.52 14.06
N GLU A 138 -9.45 -19.66 14.28
CA GLU A 138 -9.36 -20.25 15.61
C GLU A 138 -8.82 -19.22 16.63
N PRO A 139 -9.45 -19.07 17.82
CA PRO A 139 -9.12 -18.00 18.76
C PRO A 139 -7.64 -17.92 19.14
N ASP A 140 -6.97 -19.07 19.23
CA ASP A 140 -5.55 -19.15 19.57
C ASP A 140 -4.69 -18.48 18.50
N PHE A 141 -4.91 -18.75 17.21
CA PHE A 141 -4.20 -18.06 16.12
C PHE A 141 -4.60 -16.61 16.00
N PHE A 142 -5.89 -16.30 16.16
CA PHE A 142 -6.38 -14.93 16.08
C PHE A 142 -5.74 -14.04 17.15
N SER A 143 -5.48 -14.58 18.34
CA SER A 143 -4.81 -13.88 19.45
C SER A 143 -3.34 -13.53 19.20
N LEU A 144 -2.69 -14.16 18.20
CA LEU A 144 -1.31 -13.88 17.81
C LEU A 144 -1.21 -12.72 16.79
N SER A 145 -2.34 -12.22 16.30
CA SER A 145 -2.38 -11.09 15.37
C SER A 145 -1.80 -9.83 16.02
N PRO A 146 -1.12 -8.95 15.26
CA PRO A 146 -0.65 -7.68 15.77
C PRO A 146 -1.76 -6.85 16.43
N THR A 147 -1.35 -6.04 17.39
CA THR A 147 -2.21 -5.13 18.14
C THR A 147 -2.93 -4.18 17.18
N GLN A 148 -4.24 -4.01 17.39
CA GLN A 148 -5.07 -3.08 16.62
C GLN A 148 -4.84 -1.63 17.08
N TRP A 149 -3.69 -1.09 16.73
CA TRP A 149 -3.21 0.20 17.18
C TRP A 149 -4.11 1.37 16.78
N THR A 150 -4.73 1.32 15.61
CA THR A 150 -5.64 2.35 15.09
C THR A 150 -6.88 2.45 15.97
N LYS A 151 -7.47 1.31 16.37
CA LYS A 151 -8.60 1.29 17.32
C LYS A 151 -8.22 1.92 18.64
N LYS A 152 -7.05 1.56 19.20
CA LYS A 152 -6.54 2.15 20.44
C LYS A 152 -6.31 3.65 20.30
N LEU A 153 -5.76 4.09 19.16
CA LEU A 153 -5.50 5.51 18.88
C LEU A 153 -6.79 6.32 18.76
N ILE A 154 -7.82 5.79 18.11
CA ILE A 154 -9.14 6.45 18.02
C ILE A 154 -9.77 6.57 19.40
N PHE A 155 -9.73 5.51 20.21
CA PHE A 155 -10.25 5.56 21.57
C PHE A 155 -9.49 6.59 22.43
N TYR A 156 -8.15 6.59 22.35
CA TYR A 156 -7.30 7.58 22.99
C TYR A 156 -7.64 9.02 22.54
N TYR A 157 -7.77 9.25 21.23
CA TYR A 157 -8.15 10.55 20.66
C TYR A 157 -9.51 11.03 21.17
N ASN A 158 -10.51 10.15 21.22
CA ASN A 158 -11.85 10.49 21.72
C ASN A 158 -11.82 10.87 23.20
N ILE A 159 -11.04 10.17 24.03
CA ILE A 159 -10.86 10.54 25.44
C ILE A 159 -10.29 11.96 25.53
N LEU A 160 -9.21 12.27 24.80
CA LEU A 160 -8.60 13.59 24.81
C LEU A 160 -9.55 14.69 24.31
N SER A 161 -10.28 14.43 23.23
CA SER A 161 -11.26 15.37 22.68
C SER A 161 -12.40 15.68 23.66
N GLU A 162 -12.87 14.68 24.40
CA GLU A 162 -13.90 14.87 25.42
C GLU A 162 -13.38 15.62 26.64
N VAL A 163 -12.11 15.41 27.02
CA VAL A 163 -11.47 16.19 28.09
C VAL A 163 -11.35 17.66 27.69
N ASP A 164 -10.92 17.94 26.46
CA ASP A 164 -10.74 19.31 25.95
C ASP A 164 -12.06 20.06 25.74
N SER A 165 -13.10 19.38 25.26
CA SER A 165 -14.41 20.01 24.99
C SER A 165 -15.19 20.41 26.25
N ARG A 166 -14.78 19.95 27.43
CA ARG A 166 -15.43 20.31 28.70
C ARG A 166 -14.71 21.48 29.35
N ASP A 167 -15.46 22.51 29.70
CA ASP A 167 -14.90 23.63 30.46
C ASP A 167 -14.61 23.19 31.90
N GLY A 168 -13.72 23.91 32.59
CA GLY A 168 -13.28 23.57 33.95
C GLY A 168 -14.39 23.45 35.00
N HIS A 169 -15.63 23.79 34.66
CA HIS A 169 -16.82 23.67 35.52
C HIS A 169 -17.45 22.27 35.47
N ASN A 170 -17.16 21.43 34.46
CA ASN A 170 -17.66 20.06 34.37
C ASN A 170 -16.58 19.10 33.87
N PRO A 171 -15.49 18.88 34.62
CA PRO A 171 -14.39 18.03 34.16
C PRO A 171 -14.87 16.61 33.84
N LYS A 172 -14.31 15.99 32.80
CA LYS A 172 -14.55 14.58 32.51
C LYS A 172 -13.97 13.74 33.64
N ILE A 173 -14.80 12.89 34.25
CA ILE A 173 -14.33 11.86 35.19
C ILE A 173 -13.75 10.72 34.35
N ILE A 174 -12.43 10.55 34.42
CA ILE A 174 -11.71 9.46 33.74
C ILE A 174 -11.86 8.17 34.55
N ASN A 175 -12.41 7.13 33.93
CA ASN A 175 -12.52 5.81 34.55
C ASN A 175 -11.19 5.03 34.47
N ALA A 176 -11.13 3.85 35.10
CA ALA A 176 -9.91 3.04 35.15
C ALA A 176 -9.42 2.58 33.76
N ASP A 177 -10.34 2.21 32.87
CA ASP A 177 -10.00 1.73 31.52
C ASP A 177 -9.50 2.88 30.64
N GLU A 178 -10.16 4.03 30.71
CA GLU A 178 -9.71 5.25 30.03
C GLU A 178 -8.33 5.69 30.52
N LYS A 179 -8.10 5.65 31.84
CA LYS A 179 -6.77 5.94 32.41
C LYS A 179 -5.71 4.98 31.88
N SER A 180 -6.00 3.68 31.82
CA SER A 180 -5.09 2.69 31.26
C SER A 180 -4.74 2.99 29.80
N ILE A 181 -5.71 3.44 29.00
CA ILE A 181 -5.47 3.79 27.59
C ILE A 181 -4.67 5.08 27.45
N LEU A 182 -4.96 6.10 28.27
CA LEU A 182 -4.17 7.33 28.30
C LEU A 182 -2.70 7.03 28.58
N GLU A 183 -2.41 6.19 29.59
CA GLU A 183 -1.05 5.78 29.93
C GLU A 183 -0.41 4.91 28.85
N GLU A 184 -1.17 3.99 28.25
CA GLU A 184 -0.67 3.08 27.21
C GLU A 184 -0.35 3.79 25.90
N MET A 185 -1.10 4.84 25.53
CA MET A 185 -1.00 5.50 24.22
C MET A 185 -0.21 6.81 24.25
N GLU A 186 0.30 7.27 25.39
CA GLU A 186 1.04 8.55 25.48
C GLU A 186 2.22 8.63 24.49
N TRP A 187 2.84 7.49 24.15
CA TRP A 187 4.01 7.39 23.27
C TRP A 187 3.78 7.85 21.83
N ILE A 188 2.52 7.85 21.36
CA ILE A 188 2.17 8.23 19.99
C ILE A 188 2.13 9.74 19.79
N ARG A 189 2.22 10.51 20.88
CA ARG A 189 2.14 11.97 20.79
C ARG A 189 3.35 12.56 20.09
N HIS A 190 3.12 13.67 19.41
CA HIS A 190 4.17 14.46 18.74
C HIS A 190 4.96 13.72 17.64
N ARG A 191 4.41 12.62 17.11
CA ARG A 191 5.06 11.82 16.07
C ARG A 191 4.92 12.43 14.68
N ARG A 192 5.91 12.16 13.82
CA ARG A 192 5.98 12.59 12.43
C ARG A 192 6.25 11.40 11.53
N VAL A 193 5.33 11.14 10.61
CA VAL A 193 5.50 10.15 9.54
C VAL A 193 5.62 10.87 8.21
N LEU A 194 6.60 10.48 7.41
CA LEU A 194 6.73 10.91 6.03
C LEU A 194 6.51 9.71 5.10
N THR A 195 5.54 9.82 4.19
CA THR A 195 5.42 8.91 3.05
C THR A 195 5.99 9.61 1.80
N VAL A 196 6.98 9.02 1.16
CA VAL A 196 7.57 9.50 -0.10
C VAL A 196 7.16 8.52 -1.17
N GLY A 197 6.13 8.85 -1.93
CA GLY A 197 5.53 7.89 -2.85
C GLY A 197 4.52 8.52 -3.79
N ASP A 198 3.81 7.68 -4.52
CA ASP A 198 2.89 8.15 -5.54
C ASP A 198 1.49 8.52 -5.00
N SER A 199 0.47 8.53 -5.86
CA SER A 199 -0.89 8.88 -5.45
C SER A 199 -1.54 7.81 -4.58
N VAL A 200 -1.09 6.55 -4.65
CA VAL A 200 -1.60 5.47 -3.81
C VAL A 200 -1.35 5.78 -2.34
N ASP A 201 -0.14 6.22 -1.96
CA ASP A 201 0.16 6.65 -0.60
C ASP A 201 -0.68 7.86 -0.16
N ARG A 202 -0.95 8.80 -1.08
CA ARG A 202 -1.77 9.98 -0.78
C ARG A 202 -3.16 9.57 -0.31
N PHE A 203 -3.83 8.65 -1.00
CA PHE A 203 -5.16 8.20 -0.59
C PHE A 203 -5.16 7.48 0.75
N MET A 204 -4.15 6.65 1.04
CA MET A 204 -4.04 6.01 2.36
C MET A 204 -3.91 7.03 3.50
N VAL A 205 -3.14 8.12 3.28
CA VAL A 205 -3.01 9.22 4.25
C VAL A 205 -4.33 9.98 4.42
N LEU A 206 -5.07 10.20 3.34
CA LEU A 206 -6.38 10.87 3.40
C LEU A 206 -7.39 10.01 4.18
N ASP A 207 -7.50 8.73 3.83
CA ASP A 207 -8.40 7.78 4.49
C ASP A 207 -8.09 7.68 5.99
N PHE A 208 -6.80 7.59 6.36
CA PHE A 208 -6.37 7.64 7.75
C PHE A 208 -6.83 8.93 8.43
N CYS A 209 -6.71 10.08 7.78
CA CYS A 209 -7.08 11.36 8.36
C CYS A 209 -8.57 11.49 8.65
N GLU A 210 -9.40 10.96 7.76
CA GLU A 210 -10.85 11.00 7.90
C GLU A 210 -11.34 10.23 9.14
N GLU A 211 -10.63 9.18 9.57
CA GLU A 211 -10.96 8.43 10.80
C GLU A 211 -10.86 9.29 12.08
N PHE A 212 -10.00 10.32 12.08
CA PHE A 212 -9.77 11.19 13.24
C PHE A 212 -10.47 12.54 13.14
N ARG A 213 -11.26 12.77 12.08
CA ARG A 213 -11.72 14.13 11.70
C ARG A 213 -10.53 15.10 11.64
N GLY A 214 -9.38 14.58 11.22
CA GLY A 214 -8.13 15.33 11.17
C GLY A 214 -8.20 16.45 10.14
N ALA A 215 -7.34 17.45 10.31
CA ALA A 215 -7.21 18.51 9.33
C ALA A 215 -6.34 18.00 8.17
N ILE A 216 -6.94 17.95 6.98
CA ILE A 216 -6.23 17.63 5.74
C ILE A 216 -5.74 18.95 5.15
N PHE A 217 -4.43 19.03 4.89
CA PHE A 217 -3.82 20.16 4.19
C PHE A 217 -3.19 19.67 2.89
N PHE A 218 -3.62 20.25 1.79
CA PHE A 218 -2.93 20.13 0.52
C PHE A 218 -2.00 21.32 0.39
N GLU A 219 -0.70 21.03 0.38
CA GLU A 219 0.30 22.02 0.04
C GLU A 219 0.57 21.85 -1.45
N GLU A 220 -0.07 22.72 -2.25
CA GLU A 220 0.27 22.94 -3.65
C GLU A 220 1.61 23.69 -3.71
N GLY A 221 2.48 23.35 -4.65
CA GLY A 221 3.87 23.84 -4.58
C GLY A 221 4.60 23.86 -5.90
N GLY A 222 5.56 24.77 -5.99
CA GLY A 222 6.31 25.09 -7.21
C GLY A 222 6.07 26.54 -7.60
N ARG A 223 6.57 26.97 -8.76
CA ARG A 223 6.49 28.40 -9.17
C ARG A 223 5.09 28.81 -9.62
N GLN A 224 4.19 27.87 -9.88
CA GLN A 224 2.90 28.13 -10.50
C GLN A 224 1.70 27.63 -9.68
N GLY A 225 1.92 27.16 -8.44
CA GLY A 225 0.84 26.62 -7.62
C GLY A 225 0.43 25.23 -8.11
N GLU A 226 1.42 24.38 -8.38
CA GLU A 226 1.21 23.08 -8.96
C GLU A 226 0.42 22.18 -8.00
N GLN A 227 -0.64 21.57 -8.54
CA GLN A 227 -1.49 20.67 -7.79
C GLN A 227 -0.79 19.34 -7.53
N ARG A 228 -1.27 18.60 -6.52
CA ARG A 228 -0.87 17.19 -6.25
C ARG A 228 0.62 17.03 -5.92
N THR A 229 1.20 17.96 -5.17
CA THR A 229 2.61 17.93 -4.80
C THR A 229 2.85 17.34 -3.42
N THR A 230 2.08 17.77 -2.42
CA THR A 230 2.14 17.21 -1.07
C THR A 230 0.75 17.21 -0.41
N ALA A 231 0.49 16.20 0.42
CA ALA A 231 -0.68 16.13 1.27
C ALA A 231 -0.23 15.90 2.71
N SER A 232 -0.94 16.45 3.69
CA SER A 232 -0.67 16.16 5.09
C SER A 232 -1.94 15.98 5.88
N CYS A 233 -1.90 15.04 6.81
CA CYS A 233 -2.90 14.85 7.84
C CYS A 233 -2.32 15.25 9.18
N HIS A 234 -3.00 16.15 9.89
CA HIS A 234 -2.67 16.47 11.27
C HIS A 234 -3.81 16.08 12.22
N ILE A 235 -3.45 15.31 13.26
CA ILE A 235 -4.34 14.88 14.33
C ILE A 235 -4.05 15.73 15.57
N PRO A 236 -4.90 16.70 15.92
CA PRO A 236 -4.55 17.79 16.83
C PRO A 236 -4.30 17.33 18.28
N PHE A 237 -5.20 16.55 18.88
CA PHE A 237 -5.09 16.18 20.31
C PHE A 237 -3.87 15.30 20.64
N VAL A 238 -3.41 14.54 19.65
CA VAL A 238 -2.22 13.70 19.76
C VAL A 238 -0.98 14.42 19.20
N ASN A 239 -1.17 15.49 18.42
CA ASN A 239 -0.12 16.13 17.63
C ASN A 239 0.64 15.10 16.77
N LEU A 240 -0.06 14.17 16.14
CA LEU A 240 0.50 13.25 15.15
C LEU A 240 0.32 13.88 13.77
N THR A 241 1.39 13.91 12.98
CA THR A 241 1.34 14.37 11.59
C THR A 241 1.84 13.27 10.67
N ILE A 242 1.04 12.92 9.66
CA ILE A 242 1.45 12.09 8.53
C ILE A 242 1.46 12.97 7.29
N MET A 243 2.61 13.11 6.66
CA MET A 243 2.78 13.89 5.44
C MET A 243 3.19 12.99 4.29
N GLN A 244 2.69 13.31 3.11
CA GLN A 244 2.98 12.64 1.86
C GLN A 244 3.72 13.60 0.92
N TRP A 245 4.91 13.21 0.50
CA TRP A 245 5.65 13.79 -0.61
C TRP A 245 5.36 13.03 -1.89
N HIS A 246 4.68 13.69 -2.84
CA HIS A 246 4.32 13.03 -4.09
C HIS A 246 5.50 12.90 -5.04
N LEU A 247 6.04 11.69 -5.13
CA LEU A 247 7.07 11.29 -6.08
C LEU A 247 6.42 10.65 -7.31
N PRO A 248 6.21 11.40 -8.40
CA PRO A 248 5.48 10.90 -9.56
C PRO A 248 6.32 10.01 -10.47
N SER A 249 7.65 10.02 -10.37
CA SER A 249 8.57 9.13 -11.10
C SER A 249 10.00 9.48 -10.68
N THR A 250 10.92 8.57 -10.94
CA THR A 250 12.37 8.75 -10.81
C THR A 250 13.04 9.38 -12.03
N LEU A 251 12.28 9.77 -13.06
CA LEU A 251 12.78 10.49 -14.24
C LEU A 251 13.55 11.76 -13.89
N THR A 252 14.41 12.19 -14.81
CA THR A 252 15.22 13.42 -14.69
C THR A 252 14.58 14.65 -15.30
N TYR A 253 13.44 14.51 -15.99
CA TYR A 253 12.73 15.60 -16.65
C TYR A 253 11.27 15.20 -16.91
N ARG A 254 10.43 16.19 -17.23
CA ARG A 254 9.09 15.96 -17.79
C ARG A 254 9.19 15.83 -19.32
N PRO A 255 8.88 14.68 -19.93
CA PRO A 255 8.86 14.55 -21.39
C PRO A 255 7.70 15.35 -22.00
N SER A 256 7.83 15.74 -23.27
CA SER A 256 6.80 16.53 -23.98
C SER A 256 5.46 15.80 -24.12
N TRP A 257 5.48 14.46 -24.14
CA TRP A 257 4.30 13.59 -24.24
C TRP A 257 3.69 13.23 -22.88
N TRP A 258 4.16 13.82 -21.77
CA TRP A 258 3.67 13.51 -20.43
C TRP A 258 2.15 13.67 -20.32
N TRP A 259 1.46 12.59 -19.92
CA TRP A 259 0.01 12.47 -19.99
C TRP A 259 -0.75 13.16 -18.83
N ILE A 260 -0.04 13.76 -17.87
CA ILE A 260 -0.66 14.52 -16.76
C ILE A 260 -0.37 16.01 -16.97
N PRO A 261 -1.30 16.79 -17.57
CA PRO A 261 -1.07 18.19 -17.91
C PRO A 261 -0.59 19.04 -16.73
N ASP A 262 -1.22 18.87 -15.56
CA ASP A 262 -1.03 19.73 -14.38
C ASP A 262 0.15 19.33 -13.48
N MET A 263 1.11 18.56 -14.01
CA MET A 263 2.30 18.12 -13.28
C MET A 263 3.59 18.61 -13.96
N PRO A 264 3.94 19.90 -13.90
CA PRO A 264 5.10 20.44 -14.63
C PRO A 264 6.44 19.97 -14.06
N ILE A 265 6.50 19.66 -12.76
CA ILE A 265 7.71 19.21 -12.09
C ILE A 265 7.64 17.69 -11.89
N VAL A 266 8.46 16.93 -12.62
CA VAL A 266 8.54 15.45 -12.49
C VAL A 266 9.79 15.02 -11.73
N ALA A 267 10.94 15.62 -12.04
CA ALA A 267 12.22 15.24 -11.44
C ALA A 267 12.22 15.48 -9.92
N PHE A 268 12.63 14.45 -9.16
CA PHE A 268 12.64 14.54 -7.70
C PHE A 268 13.61 15.61 -7.19
N GLU A 269 14.72 15.88 -7.90
CA GLU A 269 15.66 16.93 -7.53
C GLU A 269 14.98 18.30 -7.55
N GLN A 270 14.20 18.58 -8.59
CA GLN A 270 13.47 19.84 -8.68
C GLN A 270 12.32 19.90 -7.66
N ARG A 271 11.62 18.79 -7.42
CA ARG A 271 10.59 18.72 -6.35
C ARG A 271 11.19 18.96 -4.97
N LEU A 272 12.39 18.46 -4.70
CA LEU A 272 13.07 18.69 -3.44
C LEU A 272 13.25 20.19 -3.19
N GLU A 273 13.83 20.90 -4.15
CA GLU A 273 14.11 22.33 -4.08
C GLU A 273 12.83 23.18 -4.01
N GLU A 274 11.87 22.90 -4.89
CA GLU A 274 10.72 23.78 -5.10
C GLU A 274 9.53 23.46 -4.20
N VAL A 275 9.44 22.24 -3.68
CA VAL A 275 8.29 21.73 -2.94
C VAL A 275 8.73 21.20 -1.57
N TYR A 276 9.47 20.09 -1.53
CA TYR A 276 9.62 19.30 -0.31
C TYR A 276 10.33 20.03 0.82
N ARG A 277 11.42 20.77 0.52
CA ARG A 277 12.18 21.50 1.55
C ARG A 277 11.35 22.52 2.32
N LYS A 278 10.31 23.10 1.69
CA LYS A 278 9.41 24.04 2.36
C LYS A 278 8.58 23.38 3.47
N THR A 279 8.37 22.07 3.35
CA THR A 279 7.57 21.27 4.28
C THR A 279 8.40 20.66 5.41
N LEU A 280 9.74 20.61 5.27
CA LEU A 280 10.66 20.00 6.25
C LEU A 280 10.43 20.46 7.70
N PRO A 281 10.21 21.76 8.01
CA PRO A 281 9.98 22.17 9.40
C PRO A 281 8.78 21.48 10.08
N ARG A 282 7.78 21.04 9.30
CA ARG A 282 6.60 20.32 9.81
C ARG A 282 6.86 18.83 10.05
N LEU A 283 7.92 18.30 9.44
CA LEU A 283 8.35 16.91 9.51
C LEU A 283 9.33 16.62 10.64
N LEU A 284 9.81 17.65 11.34
CA LEU A 284 10.72 17.47 12.46
C LEU A 284 9.92 17.09 13.70
N GLY A 285 10.06 15.83 14.14
CA GLY A 285 9.58 15.36 15.42
C GLY A 285 10.52 15.81 16.55
N TRP A 286 10.35 15.23 17.74
CA TRP A 286 11.18 15.56 18.91
C TRP A 286 12.67 15.29 18.70
N GLY A 287 13.03 14.28 17.90
CA GLY A 287 14.41 13.97 17.52
C GLY A 287 15.00 14.87 16.44
N GLY A 288 14.31 15.96 16.05
CA GLY A 288 14.71 16.84 14.95
C GLY A 288 14.66 16.18 13.58
N ARG A 289 13.87 15.10 13.45
CA ARG A 289 13.71 14.27 12.25
C ARG A 289 12.35 13.57 12.24
N PRO A 290 11.88 12.98 11.12
CA PRO A 290 10.71 12.12 11.12
C PRO A 290 10.92 10.88 11.98
N ASP A 291 9.87 10.41 12.66
CA ASP A 291 9.89 9.17 13.45
C ASP A 291 9.75 7.92 12.57
N LEU A 292 9.22 8.07 11.34
CA LEU A 292 9.15 7.01 10.34
C LEU A 292 9.08 7.60 8.93
N VAL A 293 9.86 7.04 8.01
CA VAL A 293 9.82 7.35 6.58
C VAL A 293 9.44 6.09 5.81
N LEU A 294 8.32 6.14 5.08
CA LEU A 294 7.91 5.11 4.14
C LEU A 294 8.20 5.60 2.72
N PHE A 295 9.05 4.89 1.99
CA PHE A 295 9.43 5.23 0.62
C PHE A 295 8.86 4.22 -0.36
N GLN A 296 8.28 4.71 -1.45
CA GLN A 296 7.83 3.90 -2.58
C GLN A 296 8.05 4.68 -3.88
N THR A 297 8.35 3.93 -4.95
CA THR A 297 8.32 4.43 -6.32
C THR A 297 8.29 3.24 -7.28
N GLY A 298 8.06 3.48 -8.57
CA GLY A 298 8.07 2.44 -9.59
C GLY A 298 6.77 2.29 -10.38
N PHE A 299 5.62 2.62 -9.78
CA PHE A 299 4.34 2.50 -10.49
C PHE A 299 4.30 3.40 -11.72
N TRP A 300 4.51 4.69 -11.51
CA TRP A 300 4.53 5.64 -12.60
C TRP A 300 5.78 5.50 -13.47
N ASP A 301 6.92 5.04 -12.94
CA ASP A 301 8.09 4.73 -13.77
C ASP A 301 7.78 3.64 -14.80
N GLU A 302 7.09 2.56 -14.40
CA GLU A 302 6.62 1.52 -15.31
C GLU A 302 5.70 2.10 -16.37
N ARG A 303 4.71 2.91 -15.97
CA ARG A 303 3.82 3.58 -16.91
C ARG A 303 4.59 4.50 -17.87
N VAL A 304 5.55 5.28 -17.37
CA VAL A 304 6.39 6.17 -18.18
C VAL A 304 7.07 5.41 -19.32
N PHE A 305 7.65 4.24 -19.05
CA PHE A 305 8.34 3.50 -20.09
C PHE A 305 7.38 3.01 -21.18
N ARG A 306 6.18 2.55 -20.80
CA ARG A 306 5.15 2.16 -21.76
C ARG A 306 4.66 3.34 -22.61
N GLU A 307 4.42 4.47 -21.99
CA GLU A 307 3.98 5.69 -22.67
C GLU A 307 5.09 6.26 -23.56
N ALA A 308 6.37 6.06 -23.19
CA ALA A 308 7.51 6.44 -24.01
C ALA A 308 7.62 5.59 -25.29
N GLU A 309 7.45 4.27 -25.18
CA GLU A 309 7.37 3.37 -26.35
C GLU A 309 6.23 3.80 -27.26
N HIS A 310 5.07 4.09 -26.66
CA HIS A 310 3.89 4.53 -27.37
C HIS A 310 4.12 5.84 -28.14
N ALA A 311 4.67 6.85 -27.46
CA ALA A 311 4.97 8.14 -28.06
C ALA A 311 6.00 8.03 -29.19
N GLU A 312 6.89 7.04 -29.15
CA GLU A 312 7.82 6.76 -30.25
C GLU A 312 7.13 6.07 -31.42
N GLU A 313 6.28 5.07 -31.17
CA GLU A 313 5.47 4.41 -32.20
C GLU A 313 4.57 5.41 -32.93
N GLU A 314 3.91 6.30 -32.20
CA GLU A 314 3.04 7.35 -32.76
C GLU A 314 3.75 8.29 -33.74
N LYS A 315 5.06 8.55 -33.57
CA LYS A 315 5.82 9.37 -34.53
C LYS A 315 5.89 8.73 -35.91
N SER A 316 5.80 7.41 -35.99
CA SER A 316 5.82 6.64 -37.23
C SER A 316 4.42 6.47 -37.85
N LEU A 317 3.35 6.79 -37.12
CA LEU A 317 1.98 6.62 -37.58
C LEU A 317 1.48 7.85 -38.38
N PRO A 318 0.64 7.64 -39.41
CA PRO A 318 -0.10 8.73 -40.06
C PRO A 318 -0.99 9.47 -39.04
N GLU A 319 -1.18 10.79 -39.23
CA GLU A 319 -1.95 11.64 -38.30
C GLU A 319 -3.32 11.08 -37.94
N ALA A 320 -4.02 10.47 -38.90
CA ALA A 320 -5.34 9.86 -38.71
C ALA A 320 -5.35 8.63 -37.77
N GLN A 321 -4.18 8.11 -37.37
CA GLN A 321 -4.03 6.89 -36.57
C GLN A 321 -3.44 7.13 -35.18
N LYS A 322 -2.93 8.34 -34.89
CA LYS A 322 -2.20 8.66 -33.64
C LYS A 322 -3.02 8.56 -32.35
N THR A 323 -4.36 8.52 -32.40
CA THR A 323 -5.21 8.51 -31.18
C THR A 323 -5.77 7.13 -30.81
N LYS A 324 -5.47 6.07 -31.57
CA LYS A 324 -6.19 4.77 -31.47
C LYS A 324 -5.56 3.72 -30.55
N VAL A 325 -4.38 3.97 -30.03
CA VAL A 325 -3.63 3.01 -29.21
C VAL A 325 -3.22 3.80 -27.98
N TRP A 326 -3.69 3.45 -26.78
CA TRP A 326 -3.21 4.10 -25.55
C TRP A 326 -3.11 3.09 -24.38
N TRP A 327 -3.39 1.78 -24.63
CA TRP A 327 -3.73 0.87 -23.53
C TRP A 327 -3.24 -0.60 -23.69
N LYS A 328 -2.44 -0.93 -24.71
CA LYS A 328 -2.23 -2.36 -25.10
C LYS A 328 -0.85 -2.95 -24.87
N SER A 329 0.13 -2.20 -24.38
CA SER A 329 1.43 -2.82 -24.08
C SER A 329 1.35 -3.58 -22.76
N ASN A 330 1.42 -4.92 -22.83
CA ASN A 330 1.66 -5.82 -21.70
C ASN A 330 3.16 -6.16 -21.60
N SER A 331 4.05 -5.30 -22.12
CA SER A 331 5.48 -5.60 -22.15
C SER A 331 6.06 -5.65 -20.74
N GLN A 332 6.87 -6.67 -20.48
CA GLN A 332 7.77 -6.65 -19.34
C GLN A 332 8.78 -5.51 -19.52
N LEU A 333 9.16 -4.85 -18.41
CA LEU A 333 10.20 -3.84 -18.46
C LEU A 333 11.52 -4.40 -19.01
N LYS A 334 12.16 -3.63 -19.87
CA LYS A 334 13.48 -3.94 -20.42
C LYS A 334 14.52 -3.86 -19.30
N TRP A 335 15.59 -4.65 -19.45
CA TRP A 335 16.71 -4.63 -18.50
C TRP A 335 17.32 -3.24 -18.29
N SER A 336 17.40 -2.42 -19.34
CA SER A 336 17.88 -1.04 -19.28
C SER A 336 16.99 -0.13 -18.44
N GLU A 337 15.68 -0.35 -18.47
CA GLU A 337 14.69 0.43 -17.71
C GLU A 337 14.79 0.10 -16.23
N LEU A 338 14.88 -1.19 -15.87
CA LEU A 338 15.14 -1.62 -14.51
C LEU A 338 16.46 -1.05 -13.96
N ARG A 339 17.54 -1.06 -14.77
CA ARG A 339 18.83 -0.46 -14.39
C ARG A 339 18.73 1.05 -14.21
N PHE A 340 17.94 1.73 -15.05
CA PHE A 340 17.69 3.17 -14.92
C PHE A 340 17.00 3.46 -13.59
N VAL A 341 15.86 2.81 -13.29
CA VAL A 341 15.11 3.01 -12.04
C VAL A 341 16.01 2.71 -10.84
N ALA A 342 16.74 1.59 -10.85
CA ALA A 342 17.68 1.25 -9.78
C ALA A 342 18.74 2.34 -9.53
N ALA A 343 19.31 2.92 -10.59
CA ALA A 343 20.29 3.99 -10.48
C ALA A 343 19.68 5.28 -9.91
N ARG A 344 18.44 5.58 -10.26
CA ARG A 344 17.74 6.77 -9.78
C ARG A 344 17.25 6.61 -8.34
N VAL A 345 16.74 5.45 -7.96
CA VAL A 345 16.34 5.12 -6.59
C VAL A 345 17.52 5.26 -5.63
N LYS A 346 18.72 4.79 -6.00
CA LYS A 346 19.94 5.02 -5.20
C LYS A 346 20.17 6.50 -4.89
N LYS A 347 19.83 7.41 -5.82
CA LYS A 347 19.94 8.86 -5.59
C LYS A 347 18.82 9.38 -4.69
N VAL A 348 17.60 8.87 -4.85
CA VAL A 348 16.47 9.22 -3.97
C VAL A 348 16.78 8.84 -2.52
N ILE A 349 17.24 7.61 -2.26
CA ILE A 349 17.58 7.16 -0.91
C ILE A 349 18.69 8.03 -0.28
N ARG A 350 19.74 8.35 -1.04
CA ARG A 350 20.79 9.27 -0.57
C ARG A 350 20.24 10.65 -0.24
N MET A 351 19.37 11.18 -1.10
CA MET A 351 18.71 12.46 -0.87
C MET A 351 17.87 12.43 0.42
N LEU A 352 17.06 11.39 0.63
CA LEU A 352 16.27 11.25 1.84
C LEU A 352 17.14 11.21 3.11
N ARG A 353 18.24 10.46 3.09
CA ARG A 353 19.18 10.42 4.23
C ARG A 353 19.89 11.75 4.47
N GLN A 354 20.25 12.47 3.41
CA GLN A 354 20.86 13.79 3.52
C GLN A 354 19.91 14.84 4.12
N GLU A 355 18.64 14.83 3.70
CA GLU A 355 17.67 15.84 4.09
C GLU A 355 16.99 15.51 5.44
N LEU A 356 16.84 14.22 5.76
CA LEU A 356 16.11 13.75 6.95
C LEU A 356 17.02 13.20 8.04
N GLY A 357 18.31 13.03 7.78
CA GLY A 357 19.28 12.41 8.68
C GLY A 357 19.50 10.92 8.39
N GLU A 358 20.76 10.47 8.50
CA GLU A 358 21.18 9.08 8.17
C GLU A 358 20.47 8.02 9.04
N ASP A 359 20.19 8.33 10.31
CA ASP A 359 19.53 7.38 11.23
C ASP A 359 18.01 7.54 11.30
N SER A 360 17.39 8.28 10.38
CA SER A 360 15.92 8.31 10.29
C SER A 360 15.40 6.93 9.89
N PRO A 361 14.43 6.34 10.61
CA PRO A 361 13.81 5.08 10.22
C PRO A 361 13.25 5.15 8.80
N LEU A 362 13.83 4.36 7.91
CA LEU A 362 13.45 4.34 6.50
C LEU A 362 13.05 2.92 6.10
N MET A 363 11.85 2.80 5.57
CA MET A 363 11.32 1.55 5.02
C MET A 363 10.90 1.74 3.58
N TYR A 364 11.16 0.74 2.76
CA TYR A 364 10.55 0.61 1.44
C TYR A 364 9.17 -0.02 1.55
N ARG A 365 8.13 0.73 1.23
CA ARG A 365 6.77 0.21 1.06
C ARG A 365 6.69 -0.51 -0.28
N THR A 366 6.40 -1.81 -0.22
CA THR A 366 6.33 -2.66 -1.41
C THR A 366 5.16 -2.27 -2.32
N LEU A 367 5.35 -2.45 -3.63
CA LEU A 367 4.39 -2.02 -4.64
C LEU A 367 3.13 -2.88 -4.61
N SER A 368 1.96 -2.24 -4.54
CA SER A 368 0.68 -2.88 -4.82
C SER A 368 0.51 -3.07 -6.33
N THR A 369 -0.03 -4.23 -6.71
CA THR A 369 -0.50 -4.50 -8.07
C THR A 369 -1.78 -3.73 -8.37
N LYS A 370 -2.15 -3.65 -9.65
CA LYS A 370 -3.43 -3.08 -10.05
C LYS A 370 -4.56 -4.02 -9.61
N ARG A 371 -5.77 -3.48 -9.46
CA ARG A 371 -6.97 -4.22 -9.05
C ARG A 371 -7.14 -5.54 -9.80
N ASP A 372 -6.97 -5.51 -11.12
CA ASP A 372 -7.17 -6.64 -12.03
C ASP A 372 -6.00 -6.80 -13.02
N GLY A 373 -4.78 -6.42 -12.62
CA GLY A 373 -3.69 -6.13 -13.55
C GLY A 373 -3.14 -7.31 -14.35
N LYS A 374 -3.32 -8.57 -13.94
CA LYS A 374 -2.86 -9.77 -14.68
C LYS A 374 -1.45 -9.57 -15.28
N GLU A 375 -1.29 -9.67 -16.60
CA GLU A 375 -0.02 -9.45 -17.30
C GLU A 375 0.45 -7.98 -17.31
N GLN A 376 -0.45 -7.02 -17.12
CA GLN A 376 -0.13 -5.59 -17.04
C GLN A 376 0.67 -5.21 -15.79
N ASP A 377 0.82 -6.14 -14.84
CA ASP A 377 1.62 -5.95 -13.62
C ASP A 377 2.99 -6.61 -13.68
N LEU A 378 3.35 -7.27 -14.79
CA LEU A 378 4.68 -7.89 -14.94
C LEU A 378 5.81 -6.88 -14.77
N GLY A 379 5.62 -5.66 -15.26
CA GLY A 379 6.54 -4.53 -15.05
C GLY A 379 6.66 -4.17 -13.57
N LEU A 380 5.53 -3.95 -12.88
CA LEU A 380 5.49 -3.60 -11.45
C LEU A 380 6.13 -4.67 -10.57
N ILE A 381 5.82 -5.95 -10.82
CA ILE A 381 6.40 -7.08 -10.10
C ILE A 381 7.93 -7.11 -10.30
N SER A 382 8.41 -6.81 -11.51
CA SER A 382 9.84 -6.74 -11.81
C SER A 382 10.51 -5.58 -11.06
N VAL A 383 9.86 -4.41 -10.99
CA VAL A 383 10.34 -3.27 -10.20
C VAL A 383 10.37 -3.62 -8.72
N ASP A 384 9.30 -4.16 -8.15
CA ASP A 384 9.22 -4.50 -6.71
C ASP A 384 10.32 -5.49 -6.29
N ARG A 385 10.54 -6.55 -7.09
CA ARG A 385 11.61 -7.53 -6.85
C ARG A 385 13.00 -6.87 -6.89
N MET A 386 13.24 -6.02 -7.89
CA MET A 386 14.50 -5.27 -8.00
C MET A 386 14.68 -4.30 -6.82
N MET A 387 13.61 -3.61 -6.42
CA MET A 387 13.61 -2.69 -5.28
C MET A 387 13.94 -3.42 -4.00
N ARG A 388 13.31 -4.55 -3.68
CA ARG A 388 13.64 -5.33 -2.48
C ARG A 388 15.11 -5.72 -2.40
N ALA A 389 15.67 -6.23 -3.49
CA ALA A 389 17.09 -6.57 -3.57
C ALA A 389 17.98 -5.33 -3.39
N LEU A 390 17.58 -4.19 -3.95
CA LEU A 390 18.29 -2.93 -3.83
C LEU A 390 18.20 -2.33 -2.42
N MET A 391 17.04 -2.39 -1.76
CA MET A 391 16.83 -1.84 -0.41
C MET A 391 17.68 -2.56 0.64
N ALA A 392 17.81 -3.88 0.52
CA ALA A 392 18.73 -4.65 1.36
C ALA A 392 20.19 -4.18 1.19
N GLN A 393 20.62 -3.84 -0.03
CA GLN A 393 21.97 -3.29 -0.29
C GLN A 393 22.14 -1.85 0.21
N LEU A 394 21.04 -1.13 0.37
CA LEU A 394 21.02 0.25 0.81
C LEU A 394 20.72 0.39 2.30
N ASP A 395 20.64 -0.70 3.07
CA ASP A 395 20.32 -0.66 4.51
C ASP A 395 18.94 -0.03 4.76
N VAL A 396 17.95 -0.48 4.01
CA VAL A 396 16.56 -0.02 4.08
C VAL A 396 15.67 -1.23 4.32
N GLU A 397 14.85 -1.16 5.38
CA GLU A 397 13.89 -2.21 5.72
C GLU A 397 12.71 -2.24 4.75
N VAL A 398 11.90 -3.29 4.82
CA VAL A 398 10.74 -3.47 3.93
C VAL A 398 9.45 -3.38 4.73
N PHE A 399 8.58 -2.44 4.36
CA PHE A 399 7.19 -2.40 4.78
C PHE A 399 6.36 -3.23 3.81
N GLU A 400 5.93 -4.42 4.24
CA GLU A 400 5.33 -5.44 3.37
C GLU A 400 3.86 -5.16 3.08
N TRP A 401 3.58 -4.22 2.17
CA TRP A 401 2.22 -3.85 1.79
C TRP A 401 1.70 -4.61 0.56
N GLY A 402 2.47 -4.56 -0.53
CA GLY A 402 2.07 -5.07 -1.83
C GLY A 402 1.66 -6.54 -1.82
N LYS A 403 2.39 -7.37 -1.06
CA LYS A 403 2.06 -8.79 -0.89
C LYS A 403 0.77 -9.00 -0.11
N ILE A 404 0.55 -8.23 0.96
CA ILE A 404 -0.63 -8.36 1.83
C ILE A 404 -1.91 -8.03 1.07
N VAL A 405 -1.89 -6.99 0.23
CA VAL A 405 -3.08 -6.52 -0.50
C VAL A 405 -3.30 -7.17 -1.86
N TYR A 406 -2.39 -8.05 -2.28
CA TYR A 406 -2.48 -8.72 -3.57
C TYR A 406 -3.76 -9.58 -3.67
N GLY A 407 -4.52 -9.39 -4.75
CA GLY A 407 -5.75 -10.17 -5.02
C GLY A 407 -7.03 -9.65 -4.37
N PHE A 408 -6.97 -8.62 -3.53
CA PHE A 408 -8.15 -8.03 -2.88
C PHE A 408 -8.83 -6.97 -3.75
N ALA A 409 -9.24 -7.36 -4.96
CA ALA A 409 -9.77 -6.46 -5.98
C ALA A 409 -10.99 -5.63 -5.52
N SER A 410 -11.86 -6.22 -4.70
CA SER A 410 -13.05 -5.55 -4.15
C SER A 410 -12.72 -4.39 -3.19
N GLU A 411 -11.48 -4.29 -2.73
CA GLU A 411 -11.01 -3.24 -1.84
C GLU A 411 -10.36 -2.06 -2.57
N TYR A 412 -10.42 -2.02 -3.90
CA TYR A 412 -9.98 -0.88 -4.70
C TYR A 412 -11.16 -0.02 -5.11
N GLN A 413 -11.02 1.31 -5.03
CA GLN A 413 -12.02 2.25 -5.55
C GLN A 413 -11.88 2.48 -7.06
N ASP A 414 -10.66 2.32 -7.58
CA ASP A 414 -10.36 2.38 -9.01
C ASP A 414 -9.33 1.30 -9.38
N GLU A 415 -8.54 1.50 -10.43
CA GLU A 415 -7.54 0.52 -10.86
C GLU A 415 -6.35 0.42 -9.88
N LEU A 416 -6.06 1.48 -9.11
CA LEU A 416 -4.80 1.67 -8.40
C LEU A 416 -4.96 1.94 -6.90
N HIS A 417 -5.98 2.71 -6.56
CA HIS A 417 -6.17 3.22 -5.22
C HIS A 417 -7.05 2.26 -4.43
N ILE A 418 -6.53 1.85 -3.28
CA ILE A 418 -7.31 1.15 -2.26
C ILE A 418 -8.35 2.13 -1.74
N ARG A 419 -9.59 1.64 -1.59
CA ARG A 419 -10.70 2.43 -1.05
C ARG A 419 -10.59 2.52 0.47
N ARG A 420 -11.18 3.55 1.04
CA ARG A 420 -11.43 3.61 2.49
C ARG A 420 -12.20 2.38 2.96
N GLY A 421 -11.67 1.67 3.95
CA GLY A 421 -12.29 0.46 4.50
C GLY A 421 -11.26 -0.48 5.11
N ARG A 422 -11.48 -1.78 4.95
CA ARG A 422 -10.71 -2.84 5.64
C ARG A 422 -9.19 -2.71 5.44
N LEU A 423 -8.74 -2.51 4.20
CA LEU A 423 -7.31 -2.38 3.91
C LEU A 423 -6.73 -1.04 4.37
N SER A 424 -7.46 0.08 4.28
CA SER A 424 -6.95 1.36 4.81
C SER A 424 -6.75 1.31 6.32
N TRP A 425 -7.61 0.58 7.04
CA TRP A 425 -7.44 0.29 8.47
C TRP A 425 -6.21 -0.56 8.77
N LEU A 426 -5.98 -1.65 8.02
CA LEU A 426 -4.78 -2.47 8.21
C LEU A 426 -3.50 -1.67 7.96
N TRP A 427 -3.47 -0.85 6.92
CA TRP A 427 -2.32 0.01 6.64
C TRP A 427 -2.02 0.95 7.81
N ALA A 428 -3.05 1.55 8.39
CA ALA A 428 -2.92 2.41 9.57
C ALA A 428 -2.35 1.64 10.78
N ASP A 429 -2.85 0.43 11.03
CA ASP A 429 -2.32 -0.45 12.08
C ASP A 429 -0.84 -0.78 11.87
N MET A 430 -0.44 -1.08 10.63
CA MET A 430 0.96 -1.31 10.28
C MET A 430 1.82 -0.06 10.55
N VAL A 431 1.42 1.12 10.06
CA VAL A 431 2.16 2.37 10.28
C VAL A 431 2.35 2.64 11.77
N ILE A 432 1.30 2.50 12.58
CA ILE A 432 1.38 2.76 14.02
C ILE A 432 2.21 1.67 14.72
N SER A 433 2.17 0.41 14.27
CA SER A 433 3.03 -0.67 14.80
C SER A 433 4.52 -0.36 14.58
N TYR A 434 4.92 0.15 13.41
CA TYR A 434 6.32 0.55 13.19
C TYR A 434 6.71 1.81 13.99
N LEU A 435 5.78 2.75 14.22
CA LEU A 435 6.01 3.86 15.15
C LEU A 435 6.18 3.38 16.59
N PHE A 436 5.39 2.39 17.02
CA PHE A 436 5.52 1.77 18.35
C PHE A 436 6.90 1.16 18.55
N ARG A 437 7.40 0.45 17.53
CA ARG A 437 8.77 -0.07 17.51
C ARG A 437 9.82 1.04 17.56
N GLY A 438 9.65 2.09 16.74
CA GLY A 438 10.52 3.27 16.79
C GLY A 438 10.53 3.96 18.15
N ALA A 439 9.42 3.91 18.89
CA ALA A 439 9.33 4.41 20.26
C ALA A 439 9.96 3.47 21.33
N GLY A 440 10.59 2.36 20.91
CA GLY A 440 11.21 1.38 21.81
C GLY A 440 10.22 0.36 22.37
N GLY A 441 9.04 0.27 21.76
CA GLY A 441 8.06 -0.76 22.07
C GLY A 441 8.46 -2.10 21.46
N ILE A 442 8.21 -3.18 22.20
CA ILE A 442 8.43 -4.54 21.72
C ILE A 442 7.11 -5.30 21.79
N GLU A 443 6.68 -5.81 20.66
CA GLU A 443 5.51 -6.66 20.50
C GLU A 443 5.95 -8.02 19.98
N ILE A 444 5.52 -9.09 20.63
CA ILE A 444 5.82 -10.47 20.23
C ILE A 444 4.51 -11.24 20.19
N GLU A 445 4.17 -11.78 19.01
CA GLU A 445 2.97 -12.62 18.80
C GLU A 445 1.69 -11.95 19.33
N GLY A 446 1.43 -10.72 18.88
CA GLY A 446 0.24 -9.95 19.26
C GLY A 446 0.24 -9.42 20.70
N LYS A 447 1.35 -9.61 21.45
CA LYS A 447 1.45 -9.23 22.86
C LYS A 447 2.54 -8.19 23.07
N VAL A 448 2.16 -7.03 23.59
CA VAL A 448 3.10 -6.01 24.04
C VAL A 448 3.94 -6.55 25.21
N LYS A 449 5.25 -6.70 25.00
CA LYS A 449 6.23 -7.16 26.00
C LYS A 449 6.94 -6.01 26.66
N VAL A 450 7.28 -4.98 25.89
CA VAL A 450 7.91 -3.75 26.38
C VAL A 450 7.09 -2.59 25.89
N LYS A 451 6.66 -1.73 26.83
CA LYS A 451 6.00 -0.47 26.52
C LYS A 451 7.07 0.62 26.37
N PRO A 452 6.94 1.52 25.37
CA PRO A 452 7.69 2.76 25.34
C PRO A 452 7.58 3.51 26.66
N THR A 453 8.68 4.08 27.12
CA THR A 453 8.75 4.92 28.31
C THR A 453 9.25 6.31 27.93
N ASN A 454 9.13 7.27 28.84
CA ASN A 454 9.69 8.61 28.65
C ASN A 454 11.18 8.58 28.28
N ASP A 455 11.95 7.62 28.77
CA ASP A 455 13.39 7.55 28.50
C ASP A 455 13.71 6.94 27.13
N THR A 456 12.83 6.07 26.62
CA THR A 456 13.10 5.33 25.37
C THR A 456 12.47 6.01 24.17
N TRP A 457 11.28 6.57 24.31
CA TRP A 457 10.43 6.86 23.16
C TRP A 457 10.89 8.06 22.32
N PHE A 458 11.84 8.85 22.80
CA PHE A 458 12.39 9.99 22.06
C PHE A 458 13.60 9.55 21.21
N ASP A 459 14.28 8.46 21.57
CA ASP A 459 15.50 7.99 20.91
C ASP A 459 15.17 6.97 19.80
N VAL A 460 14.42 7.47 18.81
CA VAL A 460 13.90 6.65 17.72
C VAL A 460 15.00 5.94 16.94
N ALA A 461 16.11 6.63 16.68
CA ALA A 461 17.26 6.08 15.97
C ALA A 461 17.85 4.86 16.70
N LYS A 462 18.08 4.98 18.00
CA LYS A 462 18.61 3.88 18.82
C LYS A 462 17.66 2.69 18.87
N ASN A 463 16.37 2.93 19.12
CA ASN A 463 15.37 1.87 19.20
C ASN A 463 15.24 1.13 17.86
N TRP A 464 15.25 1.88 16.75
CA TRP A 464 15.19 1.28 15.42
C TRP A 464 16.39 0.38 15.13
N ALA A 465 17.59 0.83 15.51
CA ALA A 465 18.84 0.11 15.29
C ALA A 465 18.91 -1.26 16.00
N GLU A 466 18.13 -1.47 17.08
CA GLU A 466 18.13 -2.71 17.86
C GLU A 466 17.79 -3.94 17.01
N CYS A 467 16.76 -3.83 16.18
CA CYS A 467 16.32 -4.91 15.29
C CYS A 467 16.70 -4.72 13.83
N HIS A 468 17.18 -3.53 13.45
CA HIS A 468 17.44 -3.15 12.06
C HIS A 468 18.24 -4.20 11.28
N ARG A 469 19.38 -4.65 11.81
CA ARG A 469 20.27 -5.64 11.15
C ARG A 469 19.59 -6.97 10.81
N TRP A 470 18.53 -7.33 11.54
CA TRP A 470 17.75 -8.54 11.33
C TRP A 470 16.64 -8.35 10.31
N LEU A 471 16.19 -7.11 10.15
CA LEU A 471 15.03 -6.73 9.35
C LEU A 471 15.41 -6.12 7.99
N ILE A 472 16.66 -5.75 7.75
CA ILE A 472 17.11 -5.31 6.42
C ILE A 472 17.21 -6.45 5.39
N SER A 473 17.29 -7.71 5.83
CA SER A 473 17.55 -8.83 4.92
C SER A 473 16.35 -9.08 4.01
N TRP A 474 16.62 -9.12 2.71
CA TRP A 474 15.69 -9.67 1.73
C TRP A 474 15.94 -11.18 1.65
N GLU A 475 15.19 -11.97 2.42
CA GLU A 475 15.33 -13.42 2.38
C GLU A 475 14.80 -14.06 1.08
N GLY A 476 14.42 -13.27 0.07
CA GLY A 476 14.02 -13.78 -1.25
C GLY A 476 12.88 -14.79 -1.24
N ARG A 477 12.09 -14.85 -0.15
CA ARG A 477 11.00 -15.81 0.02
C ARG A 477 9.78 -15.46 -0.83
#